data_AF-A0A6I5YS27-F1
#
_entry.id   AF-A0A6I5YS27-F1
#
_cell.length_a   1.000
_cell.length_b   1.000
_cell.length_c   1.000
_cell.angle_alpha   90.00
_cell.angle_beta   90.00
_cell.angle_gamma   90.00
#
_symmetry.space_group_name_H-M   'P 1'
#
loop_
_entity.id
_entity.type
_entity.pdbx_description
1 polymer ?
#
loop_
_entity_poly.entity_id
_entity_poly.type
_entity_poly.pdbx_seq_one_letter_code
_entity_poly.pdbx_strand_id
1 'polypeptide(L)'
;MVDLGQVGDVAAVMVNGEDLGTVWKAPFQVEIGKAVRNGANSLEVRVATTWVNRLIGDAQLGAVKTSFTTFPTYRPDAPLRLSGLRGPVTLIAGSAPRRCKLVVGRWRATTKAIFGLFDQAKGRWENDRWTR
;
A
#
# COMPACT_ATOMS: atom_id res chain seq x y z
N MET A 1 -1.00 4.55 -4.23
CA MET A 1 -0.97 4.62 -2.76
C MET A 1 -1.90 5.71 -2.24
N VAL A 2 -2.51 5.52 -1.07
CA VAL A 2 -3.15 6.59 -0.27
C VAL A 2 -2.18 6.99 0.84
N ASP A 3 -1.99 8.29 1.03
CA ASP A 3 -1.29 8.86 2.18
C ASP A 3 -2.31 9.54 3.09
N LEU A 4 -2.36 9.12 4.35
CA LEU A 4 -3.29 9.67 5.35
C LEU A 4 -2.77 10.95 6.01
N GLY A 5 -1.53 11.36 5.74
CA GLY A 5 -0.90 12.51 6.37
C GLY A 5 -0.72 12.29 7.87
N GLN A 6 -1.31 13.17 8.69
CA GLN A 6 -1.20 13.09 10.14
C GLN A 6 -2.36 12.30 10.76
N VAL A 7 -2.02 11.17 11.40
CA VAL A 7 -2.93 10.28 12.12
C VAL A 7 -2.51 10.23 13.59
N GLY A 8 -3.48 10.33 14.50
CA GLY A 8 -3.29 10.04 15.93
C GLY A 8 -4.29 8.96 16.36
N ASP A 9 -3.92 7.71 16.62
CA ASP A 9 -2.55 7.16 16.66
C ASP A 9 -2.33 6.06 15.59
N VAL A 10 -3.37 5.28 15.26
CA VAL A 10 -3.31 4.21 14.27
C VAL A 10 -4.58 4.22 13.40
N ALA A 11 -4.48 3.78 12.15
CA ALA A 11 -5.60 3.75 11.21
C ALA A 11 -5.68 2.45 10.43
N ALA A 12 -6.85 1.83 10.39
CA ALA A 12 -7.18 0.75 9.46
C ALA A 12 -7.84 1.35 8.21
N VAL A 13 -7.41 0.91 7.03
CA VAL A 13 -7.86 1.45 5.74
C VAL A 13 -8.58 0.38 4.96
N MET A 14 -9.78 0.72 4.48
CA MET A 14 -10.58 -0.15 3.63
C MET A 14 -10.97 0.59 2.36
N VAL A 15 -10.93 -0.10 1.22
CA VAL A 15 -11.36 0.45 -0.08
C VAL A 15 -12.39 -0.48 -0.69
N ASN A 16 -13.56 0.06 -1.03
CA ASN A 16 -14.69 -0.71 -1.58
C ASN A 16 -15.09 -1.92 -0.70
N GLY A 17 -14.88 -1.83 0.61
CA GLY A 17 -15.14 -2.91 1.58
C GLY A 17 -13.99 -3.91 1.74
N GLU A 18 -12.92 -3.83 0.94
CA GLU A 18 -11.71 -4.64 1.11
C GLU A 18 -10.79 -4.01 2.15
N ASP A 19 -10.39 -4.78 3.16
CA ASP A 19 -9.43 -4.37 4.18
C ASP A 19 -8.00 -4.42 3.64
N LEU A 20 -7.33 -3.26 3.63
CA LEU A 20 -5.97 -3.09 3.12
C LEU A 20 -4.92 -3.04 4.24
N GLY A 21 -5.34 -3.29 5.47
CA GLY A 21 -4.50 -3.37 6.66
C GLY A 21 -4.50 -2.11 7.50
N THR A 22 -3.67 -2.16 8.55
CA THR A 22 -3.55 -1.11 9.57
C THR A 22 -2.17 -0.46 9.53
N VAL A 23 -2.15 0.87 9.47
CA VAL A 23 -0.95 1.70 9.60
C VAL A 23 -0.84 2.25 11.02
N TRP A 24 0.29 1.96 11.68
CA TRP A 24 0.51 2.28 13.09
C TRP A 24 1.74 3.16 13.36
N LYS A 25 2.53 3.44 12.32
CA LYS A 25 3.68 4.35 12.36
C LYS A 25 3.79 5.11 11.06
N ALA A 26 4.43 6.28 11.13
CA ALA A 26 4.76 7.06 9.95
C ALA A 26 5.77 6.31 9.05
N PRO A 27 5.70 6.48 7.72
CA PRO A 27 4.64 7.19 6.99
C PRO A 27 3.31 6.40 6.98
N PHE A 28 2.17 7.10 7.16
CA PHE A 28 0.83 6.49 7.22
C PHE A 28 0.26 6.26 5.81
N GLN A 29 0.89 5.35 5.08
CA GLN A 29 0.60 5.11 3.66
C GLN A 29 0.16 3.66 3.41
N VAL A 30 -0.81 3.48 2.51
CA VAL A 30 -1.35 2.17 2.15
C VAL A 30 -1.46 2.03 0.64
N GLU A 31 -1.01 0.90 0.10
CA GLU A 31 -1.16 0.60 -1.32
C GLU A 31 -2.58 0.13 -1.65
N ILE A 32 -3.25 0.87 -2.54
CA ILE A 32 -4.66 0.65 -2.89
C ILE A 32 -4.86 0.09 -4.30
N GLY A 33 -3.77 -0.09 -5.07
CA GLY A 33 -3.84 -0.30 -6.52
C GLY A 33 -4.64 -1.53 -6.96
N LYS A 34 -4.76 -2.55 -6.10
CA LYS A 34 -5.52 -3.78 -6.40
C LYS A 34 -7.01 -3.68 -6.04
N ALA A 35 -7.36 -2.78 -5.11
CA ALA A 35 -8.72 -2.65 -4.57
C ALA A 35 -9.53 -1.53 -5.24
N VAL A 36 -8.87 -0.64 -5.97
CA VAL A 36 -9.54 0.42 -6.73
C VAL A 36 -10.14 -0.10 -8.04
N ARG A 37 -11.28 0.47 -8.41
CA ARG A 37 -11.96 0.24 -9.69
C ARG A 37 -12.12 1.55 -10.45
N ASN A 38 -12.39 1.47 -11.75
CA ASN A 38 -12.70 2.65 -12.56
C ASN A 38 -13.96 3.34 -12.04
N GLY A 39 -13.91 4.67 -11.97
CA GLY A 39 -15.00 5.50 -11.46
C GLY A 39 -14.95 5.71 -9.95
N ALA A 40 -16.11 5.70 -9.29
CA ALA A 40 -16.22 6.00 -7.87
C ALA A 40 -15.75 4.84 -6.99
N ASN A 41 -14.97 5.18 -5.96
CA ASN A 41 -14.46 4.25 -4.96
C ASN A 41 -14.88 4.74 -3.57
N SER A 42 -15.24 3.80 -2.70
CA SER A 42 -15.45 4.09 -1.28
C SER A 42 -14.13 3.91 -0.55
N LEU A 43 -13.76 4.89 0.28
CA LEU A 43 -12.61 4.83 1.17
C LEU A 43 -13.13 4.97 2.61
N GLU A 44 -12.90 3.95 3.42
CA GLU A 44 -13.20 3.96 4.85
C GLU A 44 -11.88 3.92 5.64
N VAL A 45 -11.75 4.83 6.60
CA VAL A 45 -10.58 4.91 7.47
C VAL A 45 -11.06 4.87 8.91
N ARG A 46 -10.74 3.77 9.61
CA ARG A 46 -11.06 3.59 11.03
C ARG A 46 -9.85 4.00 11.86
N VAL A 47 -9.95 5.08 12.61
CA VAL A 47 -8.86 5.57 13.46
C VAL A 47 -9.10 5.17 14.91
N ALA A 48 -8.08 4.57 15.52
CA ALA A 48 -8.05 4.36 16.96
C ALA A 48 -7.14 5.40 17.63
N THR A 49 -7.62 5.95 18.74
CA THR A 49 -6.97 7.03 19.50
C THR A 49 -6.71 6.55 20.92
N THR A 50 -5.77 7.19 21.62
CA THR A 50 -5.51 6.92 23.04
C THR A 50 -6.51 7.62 23.98
N TRP A 51 -6.67 7.06 25.19
CA TRP A 51 -7.56 7.59 26.23
C TRP A 51 -7.10 8.92 26.86
N VAL A 52 -5.91 9.43 26.50
CA VAL A 52 -5.28 10.59 27.13
C VAL A 52 -6.22 11.80 27.16
N ASN A 53 -6.80 12.16 26.00
CA ASN A 53 -7.68 13.32 25.91
C ASN A 53 -8.96 13.14 26.74
N ARG A 54 -9.48 11.91 26.84
CA ARG A 54 -10.65 11.63 27.67
C ARG A 54 -10.32 11.72 29.16
N LEU A 55 -9.17 11.22 29.58
CA LEU A 55 -8.72 11.29 30.97
C LEU A 55 -8.47 12.73 31.41
N ILE A 56 -7.91 13.58 30.53
CA ILE A 56 -7.76 15.02 30.78
C ILE A 56 -9.13 15.69 30.88
N GLY A 57 -10.09 15.30 30.04
CA GLY A 57 -11.47 15.78 30.10
C GLY A 57 -12.19 15.41 31.41
N ASP A 58 -11.99 14.18 31.89
CA ASP A 58 -12.55 13.69 33.16
C ASP A 58 -11.94 14.36 34.39
N ALA A 59 -10.77 14.99 34.25
CA ALA A 59 -10.13 15.76 35.31
C ALA A 59 -10.68 17.20 35.43
N GLN A 60 -11.44 17.69 34.44
CA GLN A 60 -11.96 19.06 34.45
C GLN A 60 -12.99 19.29 35.57
N LEU A 61 -13.06 20.52 36.07
CA LEU A 61 -14.01 20.89 37.11
C LEU A 61 -15.45 20.76 36.57
N GLY A 62 -16.30 20.00 37.26
CA GLY A 62 -17.68 19.77 36.87
C GLY A 62 -17.89 18.71 35.76
N ALA A 63 -16.82 18.02 35.34
CA ALA A 63 -16.95 16.94 34.36
C ALA A 63 -17.69 15.72 34.92
N VAL A 64 -18.61 15.17 34.13
CA VAL A 64 -19.18 13.84 34.39
C VAL A 64 -18.16 12.80 33.95
N LYS A 65 -17.55 12.11 34.91
CA LYS A 65 -16.54 11.10 34.64
C LYS A 65 -17.11 9.91 33.86
N THR A 66 -16.40 9.51 32.82
CA THR A 66 -16.72 8.30 32.03
C THR A 66 -15.69 7.20 32.24
N SER A 67 -14.44 7.56 32.55
CA SER A 67 -13.34 6.60 32.76
C SER A 67 -13.03 6.38 34.25
N PHE A 68 -12.41 5.24 34.54
CA PHE A 68 -11.92 4.88 35.86
C PHE A 68 -10.46 4.43 35.78
N THR A 69 -9.61 4.97 36.66
CA THR A 69 -8.21 4.55 36.83
C THR A 69 -7.87 4.48 38.31
N THR A 70 -7.05 3.52 38.72
CA THR A 70 -6.68 3.28 40.14
C THR A 70 -5.96 4.48 40.76
N PHE A 71 -5.17 5.20 39.97
CA PHE A 71 -4.45 6.40 40.37
C PHE A 71 -4.78 7.56 39.41
N PRO A 72 -4.72 8.83 39.87
CA PRO A 72 -4.86 9.98 38.97
C PRO A 72 -3.74 9.98 37.94
N THR A 73 -4.10 9.92 36.66
CA THR A 73 -3.15 9.78 35.54
C THR A 73 -2.77 11.10 34.89
N TYR A 74 -3.73 12.01 34.71
CA TYR A 74 -3.53 13.30 34.04
C TYR A 74 -4.12 14.45 34.84
N ARG A 75 -3.46 15.62 34.73
CA ARG A 75 -3.95 16.87 35.30
C ARG A 75 -4.88 17.60 34.29
N PRO A 76 -5.77 18.48 34.76
CA PRO A 76 -6.70 19.20 33.88
C PRO A 76 -5.98 20.15 32.89
N ASP A 77 -4.78 20.61 33.24
CA ASP A 77 -3.94 21.51 32.45
C ASP A 77 -2.96 20.79 31.52
N ALA A 78 -2.96 19.45 31.51
CA ALA A 78 -2.08 18.69 30.63
C ALA A 78 -2.41 18.96 29.14
N PRO A 79 -1.40 19.05 28.26
CA PRO A 79 -1.63 19.32 26.85
C PRO A 79 -2.38 18.16 26.19
N LEU A 80 -3.38 18.49 25.38
CA LEU A 80 -4.10 17.50 24.59
C LEU A 80 -3.19 16.90 23.53
N ARG A 81 -3.35 15.61 23.29
CA ARG A 81 -2.67 14.90 22.22
C ARG A 81 -3.46 15.01 20.93
N LEU A 82 -2.75 14.91 19.83
CA LEU A 82 -3.37 14.76 18.53
C LEU A 82 -4.19 13.46 18.50
N SER A 83 -5.44 13.55 18.02
CA SER A 83 -6.36 12.42 17.93
C SER A 83 -7.16 12.49 16.63
N GLY A 84 -7.38 11.34 16.00
CA GLY A 84 -8.16 11.22 14.78
C GLY A 84 -7.33 11.36 13.49
N LEU A 85 -8.05 11.52 12.38
CA LEU A 85 -7.47 11.74 11.05
C LEU A 85 -7.39 13.25 10.77
N ARG A 86 -6.22 13.84 10.93
CA ARG A 86 -6.03 15.28 10.69
C ARG A 86 -5.66 15.59 9.24
N GLY A 87 -5.04 14.64 8.54
CA GLY A 87 -4.70 14.78 7.13
C GLY A 87 -3.50 15.69 6.88
N PRO A 88 -3.33 16.21 5.65
CA PRO A 88 -4.20 15.99 4.49
C PRO A 88 -4.16 14.54 3.99
N VAL A 89 -5.29 14.03 3.51
CA VAL A 89 -5.35 12.71 2.85
C VAL A 89 -5.12 12.92 1.36
N THR A 90 -4.12 12.25 0.80
CA THR A 90 -3.73 12.43 -0.61
C THR A 90 -3.57 11.11 -1.34
N LEU A 91 -3.80 11.13 -2.65
CA LEU A 91 -3.51 10.02 -3.54
C LEU A 91 -2.15 10.23 -4.17
N ILE A 92 -1.27 9.25 -3.98
CA ILE A 92 0.06 9.24 -4.61
C ILE A 92 0.00 8.23 -5.75
N ALA A 93 0.04 8.75 -6.97
CA ALA A 93 0.21 7.94 -8.17
C ALA A 93 1.66 7.46 -8.26
N GLY A 94 1.87 6.16 -8.10
CA GLY A 94 3.18 5.56 -8.30
C GLY A 94 3.54 5.60 -9.78
N SER A 95 4.55 6.39 -10.15
CA SER A 95 5.35 6.11 -11.35
C SER A 95 6.14 4.83 -11.06
N ALA A 96 5.54 3.66 -11.31
CA ALA A 96 6.34 2.44 -11.37
C ALA A 96 7.48 2.70 -12.37
N PRO A 97 8.77 2.48 -12.02
CA PRO A 97 9.78 2.40 -13.05
C PRO A 97 9.30 1.27 -13.95
N ARG A 98 8.98 1.60 -15.20
CA ARG A 98 8.79 0.59 -16.24
C ARG A 98 10.10 -0.17 -16.30
N ARG A 99 10.23 -1.26 -15.54
CA ARG A 99 11.21 -2.29 -15.82
C ARG A 99 10.68 -3.02 -17.06
N CYS A 100 10.61 -2.28 -18.18
CA CYS A 100 10.69 -2.87 -19.49
C CYS A 100 12.02 -3.60 -19.47
N LYS A 101 11.99 -4.92 -19.26
CA LYS A 101 12.99 -5.77 -19.86
C LYS A 101 12.84 -5.50 -21.35
N LEU A 102 13.63 -4.55 -21.87
CA LEU A 102 13.96 -4.50 -23.27
C LEU A 102 14.63 -5.85 -23.52
N VAL A 103 13.83 -6.86 -23.87
CA VAL A 103 14.37 -8.00 -24.59
C VAL A 103 14.81 -7.36 -25.90
N VAL A 104 16.09 -7.03 -26.00
CA VAL A 104 16.73 -6.75 -27.29
C VAL A 104 16.71 -8.09 -28.02
N GLY A 105 15.53 -8.44 -28.55
CA GLY A 105 15.39 -9.44 -29.58
C GLY A 105 16.19 -8.90 -30.74
N ARG A 106 17.35 -9.52 -30.98
CA ARG A 106 18.20 -9.22 -32.13
C ARG A 106 17.43 -9.63 -33.38
N TRP A 107 16.59 -8.73 -33.88
CA TRP A 107 16.04 -8.82 -35.22
C TRP A 107 17.14 -8.40 -36.19
N ARG A 108 17.68 -9.35 -36.95
CA ARG A 108 18.24 -9.05 -38.28
C ARG A 108 17.65 -10.00 -39.29
N ALA A 109 16.88 -9.40 -40.17
CA ALA A 109 16.49 -9.92 -41.47
C ALA A 109 17.75 -10.24 -42.28
N THR A 110 17.81 -11.43 -42.85
CA THR A 110 18.69 -11.73 -43.98
C THR A 110 17.88 -11.65 -45.26
N THR A 111 18.21 -10.64 -46.05
CA THR A 111 17.73 -10.41 -47.41
C THR A 111 17.98 -11.65 -48.26
N LYS A 112 16.92 -12.12 -48.92
CA LYS A 112 16.94 -13.21 -49.89
C LYS A 112 17.71 -12.74 -51.13
N ALA A 113 18.88 -13.31 -51.39
CA ALA A 113 19.55 -13.26 -52.68
C ALA A 113 19.64 -14.68 -53.24
N ILE A 114 19.10 -14.83 -54.44
CA ILE A 114 19.05 -16.03 -55.26
C ILE A 114 20.46 -16.34 -55.77
N PHE A 115 20.98 -17.55 -55.53
CA PHE A 115 21.63 -18.40 -56.55
C PHE A 115 22.12 -19.71 -55.93
N GLY A 116 21.77 -20.84 -56.58
CA GLY A 116 22.72 -21.93 -56.80
C GLY A 116 22.85 -23.05 -55.76
N LEU A 117 22.19 -24.16 -56.08
CA LEU A 117 22.70 -25.53 -56.02
C LEU A 117 22.92 -26.26 -54.66
N PHE A 118 22.16 -27.36 -54.60
CA PHE A 118 22.58 -28.72 -54.24
C PHE A 118 22.61 -29.18 -52.77
N ASP A 119 21.92 -30.32 -52.62
CA ASP A 119 22.16 -31.45 -51.74
C ASP A 119 21.65 -31.48 -50.29
N GLN A 120 20.44 -32.06 -50.17
CA GLN A 120 20.23 -33.38 -49.55
C GLN A 120 20.92 -33.64 -48.19
N ALA A 121 20.12 -33.64 -47.10
CA ALA A 121 20.20 -34.69 -46.07
C ALA A 121 19.00 -34.63 -45.11
N LYS A 122 18.25 -35.72 -45.09
CA LYS A 122 17.27 -36.09 -44.06
C LYS A 122 18.02 -36.50 -42.78
N GLY A 123 17.52 -36.12 -41.61
CA GLY A 123 17.94 -36.70 -40.32
C GLY A 123 17.13 -36.06 -39.20
N ARG A 124 15.93 -36.58 -38.90
CA ARG A 124 15.64 -37.64 -37.92
C ARG A 124 15.79 -37.12 -36.48
N TRP A 125 14.63 -36.91 -35.86
CA TRP A 125 14.43 -36.66 -34.45
C TRP A 125 14.80 -37.93 -33.66
N GLU A 126 15.66 -37.78 -32.65
CA GLU A 126 15.78 -38.77 -31.58
C GLU A 126 16.09 -38.03 -30.28
N ASN A 127 15.12 -38.08 -29.37
CA ASN A 127 15.29 -37.66 -27.98
C ASN A 127 16.20 -38.69 -27.31
N ASP A 128 17.23 -38.24 -26.61
CA ASP A 128 17.64 -38.99 -25.44
C ASP A 128 18.18 -38.16 -24.29
N ARG A 129 17.89 -38.75 -23.14
CA ARG A 129 17.95 -38.30 -21.76
C ARG A 129 19.38 -38.04 -21.24
N TRP A 130 19.44 -37.07 -20.34
CA TRP A 130 20.13 -37.08 -19.04
C TRP A 130 21.51 -37.77 -18.92
N THR A 131 22.55 -36.95 -18.72
CA THR A 131 23.47 -36.92 -17.56
C THR A 131 24.22 -35.56 -17.68
N ARG A 132 24.49 -34.78 -16.64
CA ARG A 132 25.01 -35.07 -15.31
C ARG A 132 24.62 -33.92 -14.36
#